data_AF-A0A841C8S5-F1
#
_entry.id   AF-A0A841C8S5-F1
#
_cell.length_a   1.000
_cell.length_b   1.000
_cell.length_c   1.000
_cell.angle_alpha   90.00
_cell.angle_beta   90.00
_cell.angle_gamma   90.00
#
_symmetry.space_group_name_H-M   'P 1'
#
loop_
_entity.id
_entity.type
_entity.pdbx_description
1 polymer ?
#
loop_
_entity_poly.entity_id
_entity_poly.type
_entity_poly.pdbx_seq_one_letter_code
_entity_poly.pdbx_strand_id
1 'polypeptide(L)' 'MIENMIDHKDFEMRMRQELAIPFWNLKANKSQFTETEFQKMKSQLMADIETYAESYVNPSENE' A
#
# COMPACT_ATOMS: atom_id res chain seq x y z
N MET A 1 -22.89 -2.80 13.40
CA MET A 1 -21.81 -3.43 12.63
C MET A 1 -20.53 -3.17 13.41
N ILE A 2 -19.84 -4.22 13.84
CA ILE A 2 -18.52 -4.07 14.47
C ILE A 2 -17.54 -3.93 13.31
N GLU A 3 -16.88 -2.77 13.18
CA GLU A 3 -15.78 -2.62 12.23
C GLU A 3 -14.67 -3.58 12.65
N ASN A 4 -14.29 -4.49 11.74
CA ASN A 4 -13.14 -5.35 11.96
C ASN A 4 -11.88 -4.47 11.91
N MET A 5 -11.31 -4.25 13.09
CA MET A 5 -10.08 -3.52 13.30
C MET A 5 -8.89 -4.49 13.13
N ILE A 6 -7.97 -4.14 12.25
CA ILE A 6 -6.77 -4.90 11.87
C ILE A 6 -5.56 -4.25 12.55
N ASP A 7 -4.68 -5.05 13.14
CA ASP A 7 -3.43 -4.55 13.71
C ASP A 7 -2.46 -4.11 12.61
N HIS A 8 -1.61 -3.13 12.92
CA HIS A 8 -0.56 -2.61 12.03
C HIS A 8 0.33 -3.70 11.42
N LYS A 9 0.70 -4.74 12.18
CA LYS A 9 1.55 -5.82 11.67
C LYS A 9 0.84 -6.69 10.64
N ASP A 10 -0.44 -7.00 10.90
CA ASP A 10 -1.25 -7.80 9.98
C ASP A 10 -1.55 -7.00 8.71
N PHE A 11 -1.79 -5.70 8.86
CA PHE A 11 -1.91 -4.76 7.76
C PHE A 11 -0.64 -4.75 6.88
N GLU A 12 0.54 -4.63 7.49
CA GLU A 12 1.84 -4.69 6.79
C GLU A 12 2.05 -6.00 6.03
N MET A 13 1.81 -7.12 6.70
CA MET A 13 1.95 -8.43 6.08
C MET A 13 1.00 -8.62 4.89
N ARG A 14 -0.28 -8.25 5.05
CA ARG A 14 -1.29 -8.41 4.00
C ARG A 14 -0.93 -7.58 2.77
N MET A 15 -0.53 -6.32 2.92
CA MET A 15 -0.16 -5.50 1.76
C MET A 15 1.07 -6.03 1.03
N ARG A 16 2.09 -6.51 1.76
CA ARG A 16 3.27 -7.13 1.13
C ARG A 16 2.89 -8.34 0.29
N GLN A 17 1.97 -9.17 0.79
CA GLN A 17 1.48 -10.35 0.06
C GLN A 17 0.63 -9.96 -1.15
N GLU A 18 -0.35 -9.08 -0.95
CA GLU A 18 -1.32 -8.66 -1.97
C GLU A 18 -0.68 -7.88 -3.12
N LEU A 19 0.31 -7.05 -2.81
CA LEU A 19 0.99 -6.19 -3.78
C LEU A 19 2.36 -6.74 -4.20
N ALA A 20 2.75 -7.92 -3.68
CA ALA A 20 4.04 -8.55 -3.92
C ALA A 20 5.26 -7.62 -3.66
N ILE A 21 5.16 -6.70 -2.68
CA ILE A 21 6.21 -5.70 -2.39
C ILE A 21 7.21 -6.25 -1.36
N PRO A 22 8.50 -6.42 -1.70
CA PRO A 22 9.46 -7.06 -0.79
C PRO A 22 9.89 -6.19 0.41
N PHE A 23 9.80 -4.86 0.33
CA PHE A 23 10.38 -3.95 1.33
C PHE A 23 9.41 -2.90 1.90
N TRP A 24 8.10 -3.14 1.82
CA TRP A 24 7.13 -2.16 2.31
C TRP A 24 7.11 -2.08 3.84
N ASN A 25 7.54 -0.95 4.41
CA ASN A 25 7.43 -0.65 5.83
C ASN A 25 6.53 0.58 5.99
N LEU A 26 5.38 0.40 6.64
CA LEU A 26 4.47 1.49 6.95
C LEU A 26 4.92 2.13 8.27
N LYS A 27 5.39 3.38 8.22
CA LYS A 27 5.59 4.19 9.44
C LYS A 27 4.25 4.69 9.96
N ALA A 28 3.46 3.81 10.57
CA ALA A 28 2.31 4.22 11.37
C ALA A 28 2.60 3.98 12.85
N ASN A 29 2.05 4.86 13.70
CA ASN A 29 1.87 4.53 15.12
C ASN A 29 0.99 3.27 15.23
N LYS A 30 0.98 2.61 16.41
CA LYS A 30 0.19 1.39 16.73
C LYS A 30 -1.34 1.58 16.64
N SER A 31 -1.83 2.24 15.61
CA SER A 31 -3.25 2.42 15.31
C SER A 31 -3.78 1.15 14.67
N GLN A 32 -4.96 0.75 15.11
CA GLN A 32 -5.73 -0.28 14.43
C GLN A 32 -6.41 0.35 13.22
N PHE A 33 -6.43 -0.36 12.09
CA PHE A 33 -7.04 0.08 10.84
C PHE A 33 -8.34 -0.67 10.59
N THR A 34 -9.37 0.03 10.15
CA THR A 34 -10.59 -0.61 9.64
C THR A 34 -10.33 -1.25 8.27
N GLU A 35 -11.17 -2.21 7.86
CA GLU A 35 -11.08 -2.80 6.52
C GLU A 35 -11.27 -1.74 5.41
N THR A 36 -12.10 -0.71 5.65
CA THR A 36 -12.26 0.40 4.69
C THR A 36 -10.99 1.21 4.53
N GLU A 37 -10.29 1.51 5.62
CA GLU A 37 -8.97 2.15 5.56
C GLU A 37 -7.96 1.25 4.84
N PHE A 38 -8.04 -0.07 5.04
CA PHE A 38 -7.19 -1.02 4.33
C PHE A 38 -7.37 -0.94 2.82
N GLN A 39 -8.61 -1.05 2.33
CA GLN A 39 -8.89 -0.98 0.90
C GLN A 39 -8.46 0.38 0.31
N LYS A 40 -8.67 1.48 1.04
CA LYS A 40 -8.25 2.82 0.60
C LYS A 40 -6.73 2.92 0.45
N MET A 41 -5.97 2.44 1.43
CA MET A 41 -4.50 2.48 1.39
C MET A 41 -3.94 1.54 0.33
N LYS A 42 -4.57 0.38 0.11
CA LYS A 42 -4.21 -0.56 -0.97
C LYS A 42 -4.31 0.13 -2.33
N SER A 43 -5.46 0.74 -2.63
CA SER A 43 -5.70 1.40 -3.91
C SER A 43 -4.73 2.55 -4.17
N GLN A 44 -4.43 3.36 -3.14
CA GLN A 44 -3.46 4.44 -3.28
C GLN A 44 -2.06 3.88 -3.58
N LEU A 45 -1.62 2.86 -2.86
CA LEU A 45 -0.30 2.28 -3.04
C LEU A 45 -0.15 1.58 -4.41
N MET A 46 -1.20 0.95 -4.92
CA MET A 46 -1.21 0.41 -6.29
C MET A 46 -1.05 1.50 -7.34
N ALA A 47 -1.81 2.59 -7.23
CA ALA A 47 -1.71 3.72 -8.15
C ALA A 47 -0.32 4.37 -8.13
N ASP A 48 0.28 4.49 -6.94
CA ASP A 48 1.64 5.03 -6.78
C ASP A 48 2.69 4.09 -7.43
N ILE A 49 2.53 2.77 -7.32
CA ILE A 49 3.40 1.78 -7.97
C ILE A 49 3.26 1.82 -9.49
N GLU A 50 2.02 1.90 -9.99
CA GLU A 50 1.76 2.02 -11.43
C GLU A 50 2.38 3.30 -11.99
N THR A 51 2.16 4.44 -11.32
CA THR A 51 2.76 5.72 -11.69
C THR A 51 4.30 5.66 -11.66
N TYR A 52 4.88 5.02 -10.63
CA TYR A 52 6.32 4.81 -10.56
C TYR A 52 6.83 3.93 -11.71
N ALA A 53 6.13 2.84 -12.02
CA ALA A 53 6.50 1.94 -13.11
C ALA A 53 6.42 2.65 -14.47
N GLU A 54 5.35 3.41 -14.72
CA GLU A 54 5.18 4.21 -15.94
C GLU A 54 6.29 5.25 -16.09
N SER A 55 6.61 5.99 -15.01
CA SER A 55 7.69 6.98 -15.03
C SER A 55 9.09 6.37 -15.18
N TYR A 56 9.31 5.11 -14.75
CA TYR A 56 10.59 4.43 -14.91
C TYR A 56 10.76 3.74 -16.27
N VAL A 57 9.66 3.34 -16.91
CA VAL A 57 9.65 2.71 -18.25
C VAL A 57 9.72 3.75 -19.39
N ASN A 58 9.39 5.02 -19.13
CA ASN A 58 9.60 6.14 -20.06
C ASN A 58 10.77 7.06 -19.64
N PRO A 59 12.05 6.65 -19.81
CA PRO A 59 13.17 7.57 -19.72
C PRO A 59 13.32 8.49 -20.96
N SER A 60 12.42 8.42 -21.96
CA SER A 60 12.60 9.07 -23.27
C SER A 60 11.85 10.40 -23.50
N GLU A 61 11.24 11.01 -22.49
CA GLU A 61 10.61 12.34 -22.62
C GLU A 61 11.28 13.44 -21.77
N ASN A 62 12.56 13.28 -21.45
CA ASN A 62 13.39 14.35 -20.88
C ASN A 62 14.61 14.66 -21.76
N GLU A 63 14.40 14.80 -23.08
CA GLU A 63 15.29 15.57 -23.97
C GLU A 63 14.66 16.93 -24.30
#